data_AF-A0A419KX21-F1
#
_entry.id   AF-A0A419KX21-F1
#
_cell.length_a   1.000
_cell.length_b   1.000
_cell.length_c   1.000
_cell.angle_alpha   90.00
_cell.angle_beta   90.00
_cell.angle_gamma   90.00
#
_symmetry.space_group_name_H-M   'P 1'
#
loop_
_entity.id
_entity.type
_entity.pdbx_description
1 polymer ?
#
loop_
_entity_poly.entity_id
_entity_poly.type
_entity_poly.pdbx_seq_one_letter_code
_entity_poly.pdbx_strand_id
1 'polypeptide(L)'
;MNYAELLKAWLRERRKEELQALPPSFYQEAGDYIRRLREELRMLERGTMRTRITERERENAERMIEGLFRLRLRKIIYTLLSGGEVERERLTAEESRFLLEVKRALSEHQESLKSILRGQVPEVKARPRKRSGFKVIRILEHIPAIIGIDLKTYGPFKPEDVAAIPAENAENLIRRGLAVEIEEESP
;
A
#
# COMPACT_ATOMS: atom_id res chain seq x y z
N MET A 1 17.62 -6.95 -8.21
CA MET A 1 18.52 -6.52 -7.12
C MET A 1 19.41 -7.63 -6.52
N ASN A 2 20.66 -7.31 -6.17
CA ASN A 2 21.60 -8.09 -5.35
C ASN A 2 22.10 -7.29 -4.11
N TYR A 3 22.90 -7.91 -3.23
CA TYR A 3 23.42 -7.26 -2.01
C TYR A 3 24.21 -5.96 -2.30
N ALA A 4 25.07 -5.97 -3.32
CA ALA A 4 25.92 -4.83 -3.65
C ALA A 4 25.11 -3.63 -4.16
N GLU A 5 24.08 -3.87 -4.95
CA GLU A 5 23.14 -2.85 -5.42
C GLU A 5 22.37 -2.22 -4.26
N LEU A 6 21.84 -3.05 -3.34
CA LEU A 6 21.16 -2.57 -2.13
C LEU A 6 22.10 -1.75 -1.25
N LEU A 7 23.32 -2.24 -1.02
CA LEU A 7 24.34 -1.54 -0.24
C LEU A 7 24.70 -0.19 -0.88
N LYS A 8 24.86 -0.16 -2.21
CA LYS A 8 25.15 1.08 -2.95
C LYS A 8 24.00 2.08 -2.82
N ALA A 9 22.76 1.65 -2.96
CA ALA A 9 21.58 2.50 -2.78
C ALA A 9 21.52 3.06 -1.35
N TRP A 10 21.67 2.20 -0.34
CA TRP A 10 21.64 2.59 1.08
C TRP A 10 22.75 3.58 1.44
N LEU A 11 23.99 3.34 1.00
CA LEU A 11 25.11 4.24 1.23
C LEU A 11 24.92 5.60 0.54
N ARG A 12 24.42 5.61 -0.70
CA ARG A 12 24.13 6.86 -1.42
C ARG A 12 23.08 7.69 -0.69
N GLU A 13 22.01 7.06 -0.22
CA GLU A 13 20.96 7.75 0.52
C GLU A 13 21.47 8.33 1.84
N ARG A 14 22.29 7.59 2.56
CA ARG A 14 22.82 8.01 3.86
C ARG A 14 23.86 9.13 3.77
N ARG A 15 24.64 9.20 2.69
CA ARG A 15 25.74 10.17 2.53
C ARG A 15 25.28 11.54 2.06
N LYS A 16 24.23 11.60 1.26
CA LYS A 16 23.73 12.86 0.70
C LYS A 16 22.52 13.32 1.49
N GLU A 17 22.38 14.63 1.70
CA GLU A 17 21.20 15.19 2.35
C GLU A 17 19.98 15.14 1.42
N GLU A 18 20.19 15.40 0.13
CA GLU A 18 19.15 15.32 -0.89
C GLU A 18 18.64 13.90 -1.12
N LEU A 19 17.36 13.80 -1.49
CA LEU A 19 16.73 12.56 -1.90
C LEU A 19 17.39 12.04 -3.17
N GLN A 20 17.91 10.82 -3.11
CA GLN A 20 18.54 10.18 -4.26
C GLN A 20 17.51 9.56 -5.19
N ALA A 21 17.78 9.52 -6.49
CA ALA A 21 16.92 8.82 -7.43
C ALA A 21 17.00 7.30 -7.20
N LEU A 22 15.85 6.66 -7.04
CA LEU A 22 15.69 5.22 -7.07
C LEU A 22 14.74 4.82 -8.20
N PRO A 23 14.95 3.66 -8.85
CA PRO A 23 14.00 3.13 -9.82
C PRO A 23 12.61 2.93 -9.22
N PRO A 24 11.52 3.08 -10.00
CA PRO A 24 10.16 2.81 -9.56
C PRO A 24 9.96 1.40 -8.99
N SER A 25 10.69 0.42 -9.51
CA SER A 25 10.65 -1.01 -9.12
C SER A 25 11.49 -1.35 -7.88
N PHE A 26 12.20 -0.39 -7.28
CA PHE A 26 13.23 -0.69 -6.28
C PHE A 26 12.72 -1.50 -5.08
N TYR A 27 11.58 -1.12 -4.49
CA TYR A 27 11.04 -1.86 -3.33
C TYR A 27 10.45 -3.21 -3.72
N GLN A 28 9.90 -3.35 -4.93
CA GLN A 28 9.50 -4.66 -5.46
C GLN A 28 10.71 -5.59 -5.55
N GLU A 29 11.80 -5.11 -6.15
CA GLU A 29 13.05 -5.89 -6.25
C GLU A 29 13.66 -6.19 -4.88
N ALA A 30 13.49 -5.31 -3.90
CA ALA A 30 13.90 -5.53 -2.51
C ALA A 30 13.08 -6.64 -1.84
N GLY A 31 11.77 -6.64 -2.04
CA GLY A 31 10.89 -7.70 -1.58
C GLY A 31 11.26 -9.05 -2.20
N ASP A 32 11.50 -9.08 -3.52
CA ASP A 32 11.90 -10.29 -4.24
C ASP A 32 13.28 -10.80 -3.79
N TYR A 33 14.21 -9.88 -3.49
CA TYR A 33 15.51 -10.23 -2.95
C TYR A 33 15.42 -10.87 -1.56
N ILE A 34 14.66 -10.28 -0.63
CA ILE A 34 14.43 -10.87 0.69
C ILE A 34 13.70 -12.22 0.58
N ARG A 35 12.75 -12.35 -0.34
CA ARG A 35 12.05 -13.62 -0.60
C ARG A 35 13.03 -14.72 -0.99
N ARG A 36 13.92 -14.45 -1.95
CA ARG A 36 14.95 -15.41 -2.39
C ARG A 36 15.87 -15.85 -1.25
N LEU A 37 16.33 -14.91 -0.41
CA LEU A 37 17.17 -15.24 0.76
C LEU A 37 16.42 -16.14 1.76
N ARG A 38 15.12 -15.89 1.98
CA ARG A 38 14.28 -16.72 2.85
C ARG A 38 14.05 -18.12 2.27
N GLU A 39 13.87 -18.22 0.97
CA GLU A 39 13.71 -19.50 0.27
C GLU A 39 15.00 -20.32 0.30
N GLU A 40 16.15 -19.70 0.04
CA GLU A 40 17.46 -20.36 0.13
C GLU A 40 17.69 -20.88 1.55
N LEU A 41 17.43 -20.08 2.58
CA LEU A 41 17.56 -20.50 3.98
C LEU A 41 16.67 -21.69 4.37
N ARG A 42 15.51 -21.86 3.72
CA ARG A 42 14.63 -23.01 3.96
C ARG A 42 15.17 -24.30 3.37
N MET A 43 15.97 -24.22 2.30
CA MET A 43 16.53 -25.37 1.61
C MET A 43 17.90 -25.80 2.17
N LEU A 44 18.60 -24.90 2.87
CA LEU A 44 19.92 -25.17 3.43
C LEU A 44 19.86 -26.05 4.68
N GLU A 45 20.86 -26.91 4.82
CA GLU A 45 21.08 -27.67 6.05
C GLU A 45 21.44 -26.76 7.22
N ARG A 46 20.85 -27.02 8.38
CA ARG A 46 21.08 -26.23 9.59
C ARG A 46 22.53 -26.38 10.06
N GLY A 47 23.11 -25.28 10.55
CA GLY A 47 24.44 -25.28 11.16
C GLY A 47 25.62 -25.21 10.19
N THR A 48 25.38 -25.26 8.88
CA THR A 48 26.46 -25.08 7.88
C THR A 48 26.98 -23.64 7.85
N MET A 49 28.23 -23.46 7.41
CA MET A 49 28.82 -22.13 7.20
C MET A 49 27.99 -21.30 6.21
N ARG A 50 27.45 -21.95 5.18
CA ARG A 50 26.61 -21.30 4.16
C ARG A 50 25.30 -20.77 4.76
N THR A 51 24.67 -21.51 5.66
CA THR A 51 23.48 -21.05 6.39
C THR A 51 23.78 -19.79 7.19
N ARG A 52 24.89 -19.77 7.96
CA ARG A 52 25.28 -18.60 8.75
C ARG A 52 25.55 -17.36 7.89
N ILE A 53 26.22 -17.54 6.74
CA ILE A 53 26.49 -16.43 5.80
C ILE A 53 25.18 -15.87 5.25
N THR A 54 24.30 -16.75 4.78
CA THR A 54 23.01 -16.36 4.17
C THR A 54 22.08 -15.70 5.19
N GLU A 55 22.06 -16.21 6.43
CA GLU A 55 21.32 -15.59 7.54
C GLU A 55 21.81 -14.16 7.80
N ARG A 56 23.14 -13.99 7.85
CA ARG A 56 23.74 -12.67 8.08
C ARG A 56 23.47 -11.70 6.93
N GLU A 57 23.52 -12.18 5.70
CA GLU A 57 23.17 -11.41 4.52
C GLU A 57 21.71 -10.94 4.58
N ARG A 58 20.77 -11.83 4.92
CA ARG A 58 19.36 -11.49 5.10
C ARG A 58 19.16 -10.44 6.19
N GLU A 59 19.73 -10.64 7.37
CA GLU A 59 19.63 -9.68 8.48
C GLU A 59 20.16 -8.30 8.09
N ASN A 60 21.29 -8.26 7.40
CA ASN A 60 21.89 -7.01 6.96
C ASN A 60 21.04 -6.35 5.88
N ALA A 61 20.50 -7.12 4.93
CA ALA A 61 19.62 -6.63 3.89
C ALA A 61 18.34 -6.03 4.49
N GLU A 62 17.70 -6.71 5.45
CA GLU A 62 16.52 -6.21 6.15
C GLU A 62 16.82 -4.88 6.85
N ARG A 63 17.93 -4.79 7.59
CA ARG A 63 18.36 -3.54 8.24
C ARG A 63 18.65 -2.41 7.25
N MET A 64 19.27 -2.72 6.11
CA MET A 64 19.55 -1.72 5.07
C MET A 64 18.26 -1.21 4.42
N ILE A 65 17.32 -2.09 4.09
CA ILE A 65 16.02 -1.71 3.51
C ILE A 65 15.23 -0.85 4.49
N GLU A 66 15.13 -1.26 5.76
CA GLU A 66 14.44 -0.50 6.80
C GLU A 66 15.07 0.88 7.02
N GLY A 67 16.40 0.93 7.09
CA GLY A 67 17.14 2.20 7.22
C GLY A 67 16.95 3.10 6.00
N LEU A 68 17.01 2.54 4.79
CA LEU A 68 16.79 3.27 3.54
C LEU A 68 15.38 3.87 3.52
N PHE A 69 14.36 3.06 3.81
CA PHE A 69 12.97 3.48 3.84
C PHE A 69 12.76 4.65 4.81
N ARG A 70 13.26 4.54 6.05
CA ARG A 70 13.13 5.60 7.05
C ARG A 70 13.83 6.89 6.64
N LEU A 71 15.04 6.80 6.09
CA LEU A 71 15.80 7.97 5.63
C LEU A 71 15.06 8.68 4.50
N ARG A 72 14.57 7.92 3.52
CA ARG A 72 13.84 8.48 2.38
C ARG A 72 12.53 9.12 2.81
N LEU A 73 11.76 8.44 3.65
CA LEU A 73 10.52 8.99 4.21
C LEU A 73 10.78 10.33 4.90
N ARG A 74 11.80 10.40 5.75
CA ARG A 74 12.17 11.64 6.45
C ARG A 74 12.50 12.77 5.45
N LYS A 75 13.30 12.49 4.42
CA LYS A 75 13.68 13.48 3.39
C LYS A 75 12.49 13.96 2.57
N ILE A 76 11.61 13.05 2.17
CA ILE A 76 10.39 13.38 1.41
C ILE A 76 9.50 14.30 2.24
N ILE A 77 9.23 13.95 3.50
CA ILE A 77 8.39 14.77 4.40
C ILE A 77 9.04 16.12 4.68
N TYR A 78 10.34 16.16 4.97
CA TYR A 78 11.05 17.41 5.22
C TYR A 78 10.97 18.36 4.02
N THR A 79 11.26 17.85 2.81
CA THR A 79 11.19 18.64 1.57
C THR A 79 9.80 19.23 1.37
N LEU A 80 8.76 18.42 1.60
CA LEU A 80 7.38 18.85 1.45
C LEU A 80 6.97 19.91 2.47
N LEU A 81 7.38 19.77 3.74
CA LEU A 81 7.10 20.75 4.80
C LEU A 81 7.85 22.07 4.59
N SER A 82 9.03 22.03 3.98
CA SER A 82 9.79 23.22 3.60
C SER A 82 9.25 23.93 2.34
N GLY A 83 8.15 23.44 1.75
CA GLY A 83 7.57 24.01 0.52
C GLY A 83 8.34 23.64 -0.75
N GLY A 84 9.28 22.70 -0.67
CA GLY A 84 10.01 22.18 -1.82
C GLY A 84 9.18 21.19 -2.63
N GLU A 85 9.52 21.05 -3.92
CA GLU A 85 8.96 20.01 -4.77
C GLU A 85 9.87 18.78 -4.79
N VAL A 86 9.24 17.60 -4.70
CA VAL A 86 9.94 16.33 -4.86
C VAL A 86 9.70 15.84 -6.29
N GLU A 87 10.77 15.72 -7.06
CA GLU A 87 10.76 15.17 -8.42
C GLU A 87 10.25 13.72 -8.41
N ARG A 88 9.26 13.41 -9.27
CA ARG A 88 8.63 12.08 -9.31
C ARG A 88 9.60 11.01 -9.80
N GLU A 89 10.54 11.39 -10.65
CA GLU A 89 11.57 10.55 -11.25
C GLU A 89 12.54 9.99 -10.20
N ARG A 90 12.58 10.60 -9.00
CA ARG A 90 13.43 10.15 -7.89
C ARG A 90 12.74 9.16 -6.97
N LEU A 91 11.43 8.96 -7.12
CA LEU A 91 10.58 8.21 -6.21
C LEU A 91 10.32 6.79 -6.70
N THR A 92 10.13 5.88 -5.76
CA THR A 92 9.54 4.57 -6.08
C THR A 92 8.04 4.71 -6.39
N ALA A 93 7.43 3.65 -6.91
CA ALA A 93 5.98 3.63 -7.16
C ALA A 93 5.17 3.86 -5.85
N GLU A 94 5.59 3.22 -4.77
CA GLU A 94 4.97 3.32 -3.45
C GLU A 94 5.11 4.73 -2.88
N GLU A 95 6.30 5.33 -2.97
CA GLU A 95 6.57 6.68 -2.50
C GLU A 95 5.80 7.73 -3.31
N SER A 96 5.69 7.54 -4.63
CA SER A 96 4.91 8.43 -5.51
C SER A 96 3.44 8.46 -5.13
N ARG A 97 2.85 7.29 -4.84
CA ARG A 97 1.47 7.17 -4.37
C ARG A 97 1.30 7.82 -3.00
N PHE A 98 2.21 7.54 -2.07
CA PHE A 98 2.20 8.15 -0.75
C PHE A 98 2.27 9.69 -0.82
N LEU A 99 3.15 10.24 -1.65
CA LEU A 99 3.31 11.68 -1.83
C LEU A 99 2.01 12.34 -2.30
N LEU A 100 1.27 11.71 -3.23
CA LEU A 100 -0.03 12.22 -3.68
C LEU A 100 -1.03 12.34 -2.52
N GLU A 101 -1.09 11.32 -1.67
CA GLU A 101 -1.99 11.28 -0.51
C GLU A 101 -1.62 12.33 0.54
N VAL A 102 -0.32 12.52 0.81
CA VAL A 102 0.18 13.54 1.74
C VAL A 102 -0.04 14.95 1.20
N LYS A 103 0.26 15.21 -0.09
CA LYS A 103 -0.01 16.51 -0.72
C LYS A 103 -1.49 16.89 -0.64
N ARG A 104 -2.38 15.93 -0.87
CA ARG A 104 -3.82 16.12 -0.69
C ARG A 104 -4.17 16.48 0.76
N ALA A 105 -3.65 15.73 1.74
CA ALA A 105 -3.91 15.99 3.14
C ALA A 105 -3.43 17.38 3.59
N LEU A 106 -2.25 17.80 3.13
CA LEU A 106 -1.72 19.15 3.40
C LEU A 106 -2.57 20.24 2.75
N SER A 107 -3.01 20.03 1.51
CA SER A 107 -3.89 20.99 0.81
C SER A 107 -5.24 21.12 1.51
N GLU A 108 -5.83 20.00 1.95
CA GLU A 108 -7.06 19.98 2.76
C GLU A 108 -6.87 20.78 4.06
N HIS A 109 -5.72 20.61 4.74
CA HIS A 109 -5.40 21.36 5.95
C HIS A 109 -5.14 22.86 5.69
N GLN A 110 -4.50 23.21 4.58
CA GLN A 110 -4.30 24.61 4.18
C GLN A 110 -5.61 25.32 3.81
N GLU A 111 -6.58 24.61 3.23
CA GLU A 111 -7.91 25.16 2.95
C GLU A 111 -8.63 25.55 4.25
N SER A 112 -8.43 24.78 5.33
CA SER A 112 -8.94 25.13 6.66
C SER A 112 -8.43 26.48 7.15
N LEU A 113 -7.16 26.83 6.87
CA LEU A 113 -6.62 28.15 7.19
C LEU A 113 -7.36 29.26 6.44
N LYS A 114 -7.68 29.07 5.16
CA LYS A 114 -8.48 30.04 4.39
C LYS A 114 -9.87 30.23 4.99
N SER A 115 -10.51 29.17 5.45
CA SER A 115 -11.82 29.26 6.13
C SER A 115 -11.73 30.01 7.44
N ILE A 116 -10.70 29.75 8.26
CA ILE A 116 -10.44 30.51 9.50
C ILE A 116 -10.26 32.01 9.19
N LEU A 117 -9.45 32.34 8.18
CA LEU A 117 -9.22 33.73 7.77
C LEU A 117 -10.49 34.43 7.25
N ARG A 118 -11.50 33.67 6.79
CA ARG A 118 -12.83 34.16 6.42
C ARG A 118 -13.81 34.23 7.60
N GLY A 119 -13.38 33.92 8.82
CA GLY A 119 -14.24 33.86 10.01
C GLY A 119 -15.17 32.64 10.04
N GLN A 120 -14.93 31.64 9.18
CA GLN A 120 -15.69 30.40 9.14
C GLN A 120 -14.99 29.33 9.97
N VAL A 121 -15.77 28.53 10.71
CA VAL A 121 -15.21 27.34 11.37
C VAL A 121 -14.78 26.35 10.29
N PRO A 122 -13.51 25.90 10.28
CA PRO A 122 -13.06 24.94 9.30
C PRO A 122 -13.83 23.62 9.48
N GLU A 123 -14.57 23.23 8.45
CA GLU A 123 -15.25 21.96 8.42
C GLU A 123 -14.22 20.83 8.41
N VAL A 124 -14.21 20.03 9.47
CA VAL A 124 -13.54 18.73 9.44
C VAL A 124 -14.40 17.85 8.53
N LYS A 125 -14.11 17.88 7.23
CA LYS A 125 -14.62 16.87 6.31
C LYS A 125 -14.09 15.55 6.81
N ALA A 126 -14.93 14.80 7.54
CA ALA A 126 -14.65 13.41 7.82
C ALA A 126 -14.36 12.80 6.46
N ARG A 127 -13.10 12.39 6.22
CA ARG A 127 -12.81 11.51 5.09
C ARG A 127 -13.89 10.46 5.19
N PRO A 128 -14.67 10.17 4.12
CA PRO A 128 -15.50 9.00 4.18
C PRO A 128 -14.51 7.92 4.57
N ARG A 129 -14.67 7.33 5.77
CA ARG A 129 -14.18 5.98 6.01
C ARG A 129 -14.58 5.31 4.72
N LYS A 130 -13.63 4.77 3.94
CA LYS A 130 -14.01 3.87 2.84
C LYS A 130 -14.95 2.92 3.55
N ARG A 131 -16.26 3.15 3.39
CA ARG A 131 -17.24 2.30 3.98
C ARG A 131 -16.91 1.07 3.16
N SER A 132 -16.40 0.05 3.83
CA SER A 132 -16.81 -1.29 3.52
C SER A 132 -18.34 -1.30 3.61
N GLY A 133 -19.00 -0.58 2.69
CA GLY A 133 -20.42 -0.50 2.59
C GLY A 133 -20.84 -1.83 2.04
N PHE A 134 -21.99 -2.30 2.48
CA PHE A 134 -22.59 -3.45 1.85
C PHE A 134 -23.20 -2.99 0.52
N LYS A 135 -23.03 -3.77 -0.54
CA LYS A 135 -23.79 -3.65 -1.77
C LYS A 135 -24.76 -4.80 -1.83
N VAL A 136 -26.00 -4.50 -2.23
CA VAL A 136 -27.01 -5.52 -2.50
C VAL A 136 -26.82 -5.97 -3.94
N ILE A 137 -26.60 -7.26 -4.12
CA ILE A 137 -26.41 -7.85 -5.44
C ILE A 137 -27.39 -9.01 -5.62
N ARG A 138 -27.87 -9.18 -6.85
CA ARG A 138 -28.56 -10.38 -7.32
C ARG A 138 -27.57 -11.31 -7.97
N ILE A 139 -27.53 -12.56 -7.52
CA ILE A 139 -26.64 -13.58 -8.03
C ILE A 139 -27.21 -14.19 -9.31
N LEU A 140 -26.39 -14.35 -10.36
CA LEU A 140 -26.81 -14.92 -11.65
C LEU A 140 -26.54 -16.42 -11.76
N GLU A 141 -25.49 -16.90 -11.09
CA GLU A 141 -25.06 -18.30 -11.14
C GLU A 141 -24.81 -18.85 -9.73
N HIS A 142 -24.71 -20.17 -9.57
CA HIS A 142 -24.40 -20.75 -8.26
C HIS A 142 -22.97 -20.38 -7.81
N ILE A 143 -22.82 -19.80 -6.61
CA ILE A 143 -21.54 -19.41 -6.03
C ILE A 143 -21.35 -20.13 -4.69
N PRO A 144 -20.23 -20.85 -4.47
CA PRO A 144 -19.94 -21.44 -3.16
C PRO A 144 -19.73 -20.37 -2.09
N ALA A 145 -19.69 -20.76 -0.82
CA ALA A 145 -19.45 -19.81 0.26
C ALA A 145 -18.10 -19.09 0.09
N ILE A 146 -18.10 -17.76 0.16
CA ILE A 146 -16.92 -16.90 0.03
C ILE A 146 -16.60 -16.20 1.35
N ILE A 147 -15.34 -15.86 1.56
CA ILE A 147 -14.91 -15.08 2.73
C ILE A 147 -14.84 -13.60 2.33
N GLY A 148 -15.60 -12.77 3.04
CA GLY A 148 -15.62 -11.32 2.92
C GLY A 148 -14.33 -10.67 3.41
N ILE A 149 -14.08 -9.43 2.98
CA ILE A 149 -12.98 -8.61 3.52
C ILE A 149 -13.11 -8.35 5.03
N ASP A 150 -14.32 -8.49 5.58
CA ASP A 150 -14.62 -8.42 7.01
C ASP A 150 -14.39 -9.76 7.75
N LEU A 151 -13.80 -10.75 7.07
CA LEU A 151 -13.56 -12.11 7.55
C LEU A 151 -14.83 -12.92 7.84
N LYS A 152 -16.01 -12.46 7.39
CA LYS A 152 -17.25 -13.23 7.49
C LYS A 152 -17.48 -14.09 6.26
N THR A 153 -18.10 -15.23 6.46
CA THR A 153 -18.47 -16.13 5.36
C THR A 153 -19.83 -15.72 4.80
N TYR A 154 -19.94 -15.65 3.47
CA TYR A 154 -21.15 -15.30 2.72
C TYR A 154 -21.50 -16.43 1.75
N GLY A 155 -22.78 -16.79 1.66
CA GLY A 155 -23.26 -17.89 0.84
C GLY A 155 -23.29 -19.24 1.57
N PRO A 156 -23.43 -20.37 0.85
CA PRO A 156 -23.46 -20.50 -0.62
C PRO A 156 -24.68 -19.81 -1.24
N PHE A 157 -24.51 -19.28 -2.44
CA PHE A 157 -25.55 -18.56 -3.18
C PHE A 157 -26.06 -19.37 -4.37
N LYS A 158 -27.36 -19.28 -4.61
CA LYS A 158 -28.05 -19.85 -5.77
C LYS A 158 -28.36 -18.74 -6.80
N PRO A 159 -28.61 -19.11 -8.06
CA PRO A 159 -29.13 -18.16 -9.05
C PRO A 159 -30.39 -17.46 -8.53
N GLU A 160 -30.50 -16.16 -8.80
CA GLU A 160 -31.52 -15.21 -8.33
C GLU A 160 -31.49 -14.85 -6.83
N ASP A 161 -30.56 -15.38 -6.03
CA ASP A 161 -30.41 -14.96 -4.63
C ASP A 161 -30.03 -13.48 -4.54
N VAL A 162 -30.64 -12.76 -3.60
CA VAL A 162 -30.30 -11.37 -3.28
C VAL A 162 -29.53 -11.34 -1.97
N ALA A 163 -28.31 -10.79 -2.00
CA ALA A 163 -27.43 -10.75 -0.85
C ALA A 163 -26.76 -9.39 -0.68
N ALA A 164 -26.69 -8.93 0.56
CA ALA A 164 -25.88 -7.79 0.97
C ALA A 164 -24.48 -8.29 1.37
N ILE A 165 -23.46 -7.98 0.57
CA ILE A 165 -22.06 -8.35 0.86
C ILE A 165 -21.15 -7.12 0.79
N PRO A 166 -19.93 -7.14 1.37
CA PRO A 166 -19.02 -5.99 1.30
C PRO A 166 -18.79 -5.53 -0.14
N ALA A 167 -18.78 -4.20 -0.37
CA ALA A 167 -18.72 -3.60 -1.71
C ALA A 167 -17.56 -4.12 -2.55
N GLU A 168 -16.39 -4.33 -1.95
CA GLU A 168 -15.23 -4.90 -2.67
C GLU A 168 -15.49 -6.33 -3.14
N ASN A 169 -16.16 -7.16 -2.34
CA ASN A 169 -16.57 -8.51 -2.73
C ASN A 169 -17.65 -8.47 -3.81
N ALA A 170 -18.64 -7.59 -3.67
CA ALA A 170 -19.72 -7.40 -4.64
C ALA A 170 -19.18 -6.97 -6.02
N GLU A 171 -18.30 -5.98 -6.07
CA GLU A 171 -17.67 -5.53 -7.31
C GLU A 171 -16.89 -6.65 -8.01
N ASN A 172 -16.23 -7.53 -7.24
CA ASN A 172 -15.53 -8.69 -7.82
C ASN A 172 -16.50 -9.69 -8.47
N LEU A 173 -17.67 -9.94 -7.86
CA LEU A 173 -18.69 -10.83 -8.43
C LEU A 173 -19.34 -10.21 -9.68
N ILE A 174 -19.62 -8.91 -9.64
CA ILE A 174 -20.19 -8.17 -10.78
C ILE A 174 -19.21 -8.15 -11.96
N ARG A 175 -17.92 -7.84 -11.72
CA ARG A 175 -16.89 -7.85 -12.78
C ARG A 175 -16.71 -9.22 -13.43
N ARG A 176 -16.97 -10.30 -12.68
CA ARG A 176 -16.94 -11.68 -13.20
C ARG A 176 -18.22 -12.10 -13.91
N GLY A 177 -19.24 -11.24 -13.94
CA GLY A 177 -20.55 -11.56 -14.52
C GLY A 177 -21.37 -12.56 -13.69
N LEU A 178 -21.00 -12.77 -12.42
CA LEU A 178 -21.68 -13.73 -11.53
C LEU A 178 -22.84 -13.09 -10.75
N ALA A 179 -22.92 -11.76 -10.74
CA ALA A 179 -23.94 -11.02 -10.01
C ALA A 179 -24.21 -9.64 -10.66
N VAL A 180 -25.37 -9.06 -10.34
CA VAL A 180 -25.80 -7.72 -10.79
C VAL A 180 -26.16 -6.88 -9.57
N GLU A 181 -25.75 -5.61 -9.56
CA GLU A 181 -26.10 -4.67 -8.48
C GLU A 181 -27.60 -4.32 -8.52
N ILE A 182 -28.23 -4.31 -7.35
CA ILE A 182 -29.59 -3.81 -7.17
C ILE A 182 -29.50 -2.47 -6.44
N GLU A 183 -30.03 -1.41 -7.04
CA GLU A 183 -30.21 -0.13 -6.36
C GLU A 183 -31.41 -0.24 -5.42
N GLU A 184 -31.21 0.06 -4.14
CA GLU A 184 -32.29 0.13 -3.16
C GLU A 184 -33.07 1.43 -3.44
N GLU A 185 -34.20 1.35 -4.16
CA GLU A 185 -35.19 2.42 -4.13
C GLU A 185 -35.72 2.51 -2.69
N SER A 186 -35.18 3.49 -1.94
CA SER A 186 -35.70 3.84 -0.63
C SER A 186 -37.08 4.48 -0.81
N PRO A 187 -38.16 3.95 -0.20
CA PRO A 187 -39.47 4.58 -0.20
C PRO A 187 -39.49 5.90 0.59
#